data_AF-X1JZ81-F1
#
_entry.id   AF-X1JZ81-F1
#
_cell.length_a   1.000
_cell.length_b   1.000
_cell.length_c   1.000
_cell.angle_alpha   90.00
_cell.angle_beta   90.00
_cell.angle_gamma   90.00
#
_symmetry.space_group_name_H-M   'P 1'
#
loop_
_entity.id
_entity.type
_entity.pdbx_description
1 polymer ?
#
loop_
_entity_poly.entity_id
_entity_poly.type
_entity_poly.pdbx_seq_one_letter_code
_entity_poly.pdbx_strand_id
1 'polypeptide(L)'
;MRIVFASPDCPGSLGLAISEAVEEAASQEESKYSLGSVLNHVLMHQTIIGEETRIQMEMADAYPDIIVGNIGGGSNFAGQFLPWIRDKISGKKPDLRIICVEPEACPSLTKGPYTYDFGDEAGLTPLLKMYTLGHKFIPPPVHAGGLRYHGMAPIICHLYNLGLVEARAVPQ
;
A
#
# COMPACT_ATOMS: atom_id res chain seq x y z
N MET A 1 -18.27 18.88 -1.21
CA MET A 1 -19.32 17.98 -0.72
C MET A 1 -18.88 17.54 0.66
N ARG A 2 -19.49 18.07 1.73
CA ARG A 2 -19.13 17.71 3.10
C ARG A 2 -19.70 16.33 3.45
N ILE A 3 -18.99 15.26 3.09
CA ILE A 3 -19.48 13.87 3.18
C ILE A 3 -19.76 13.47 4.64
N VAL A 4 -18.94 13.90 5.60
CA VAL A 4 -19.14 13.61 7.05
C VAL A 4 -20.43 14.21 7.61
N PHE A 5 -20.96 15.30 7.03
CA PHE A 5 -22.20 15.93 7.51
C PHE A 5 -23.48 15.18 7.09
N ALA A 6 -23.38 14.21 6.18
CA ALA A 6 -24.52 13.42 5.73
C ALA A 6 -24.85 12.24 6.67
N SER A 7 -23.93 11.83 7.55
CA SER A 7 -24.15 10.74 8.50
C SER A 7 -23.34 10.98 9.80
N PRO A 8 -23.98 11.50 10.86
CA PRO A 8 -23.31 11.83 12.13
C PRO A 8 -22.62 10.64 12.80
N ASP A 9 -23.11 9.43 12.53
CA ASP A 9 -22.60 8.17 13.11
C ASP A 9 -21.57 7.47 12.20
N CYS A 10 -21.13 8.11 11.11
CA CYS A 10 -20.13 7.53 10.21
C CYS A 10 -18.78 7.33 10.97
N PRO A 11 -18.25 6.11 11.04
CA PRO A 11 -16.98 5.84 11.74
C PRO A 11 -15.76 6.37 10.98
N GLY A 12 -15.95 6.81 9.73
CA GLY A 12 -14.91 7.29 8.84
C GLY A 12 -14.13 6.18 8.13
N SER A 13 -13.41 6.56 7.07
CA SER A 13 -12.52 5.69 6.31
C SER A 13 -11.27 6.47 5.87
N LEU A 14 -10.21 5.78 5.46
CA LEU A 14 -9.06 6.48 4.89
C LEU A 14 -9.41 7.09 3.53
N GLY A 15 -10.26 6.43 2.73
CA GLY A 15 -10.76 6.95 1.47
C GLY A 15 -11.52 8.27 1.65
N LEU A 16 -12.37 8.36 2.68
CA LEU A 16 -13.12 9.56 3.05
C LEU A 16 -12.18 10.71 3.41
N ALA A 17 -11.20 10.45 4.27
CA ALA A 17 -10.24 11.46 4.70
C ALA A 17 -9.39 11.97 3.53
N ILE A 18 -9.02 11.11 2.57
CA ILE A 18 -8.34 11.52 1.34
C ILE A 18 -9.24 12.43 0.50
N SER A 19 -10.50 12.05 0.30
CA SER A 19 -11.43 12.86 -0.49
C SER A 19 -11.63 14.26 0.09
N GLU A 20 -11.81 14.38 1.40
CA GLU A 20 -11.95 15.68 2.06
C GLU A 20 -10.67 16.52 1.93
N ALA A 21 -9.49 15.91 2.09
CA ALA A 21 -8.21 16.61 1.95
C ALA A 21 -7.94 17.07 0.51
N VAL A 22 -8.26 16.24 -0.49
CA VAL A 22 -8.14 16.59 -1.92
C VAL A 22 -9.09 17.74 -2.25
N GLU A 23 -10.34 17.68 -1.78
CA GLU A 23 -11.32 18.73 -2.03
C GLU A 23 -10.90 20.06 -1.39
N GLU A 24 -10.50 20.05 -0.12
CA GLU A 24 -10.06 21.25 0.59
C GLU A 24 -8.85 21.89 -0.10
N ALA A 25 -7.84 21.09 -0.44
CA ALA A 25 -6.66 21.59 -1.13
C ALA A 25 -6.96 22.12 -2.54
N ALA A 26 -7.86 21.48 -3.29
CA ALA A 26 -8.26 21.93 -4.62
C ALA A 26 -9.03 23.27 -4.59
N SER A 27 -9.67 23.60 -3.47
CA SER A 27 -10.40 24.85 -3.28
C SER A 27 -9.49 26.06 -2.96
N GLN A 28 -8.21 25.83 -2.67
CA GLN A 28 -7.25 26.85 -2.25
C GLN A 28 -6.07 26.93 -3.24
N GLU A 29 -5.88 28.07 -3.91
CA GLU A 29 -4.87 28.25 -4.97
C GLU A 29 -3.43 27.95 -4.49
N GLU A 30 -3.11 28.38 -3.27
CA GLU A 30 -1.80 28.24 -2.62
C GLU A 30 -1.57 26.86 -1.98
N SER A 31 -2.56 25.98 -2.00
CA SER A 31 -2.46 24.65 -1.40
C SER A 31 -2.17 23.59 -2.47
N LYS A 32 -1.45 22.54 -2.05
CA LYS A 32 -1.19 21.34 -2.84
C LYS A 32 -1.41 20.12 -1.95
N TYR A 33 -2.05 19.10 -2.50
CA TYR A 33 -2.22 17.82 -1.83
C TYR A 33 -1.24 16.79 -2.37
N SER A 34 -0.63 16.02 -1.48
CA SER A 34 0.26 14.91 -1.83
C SER A 34 -0.30 13.61 -1.26
N LEU A 35 -0.55 12.64 -2.14
CA LEU A 35 -0.97 11.30 -1.74
C LEU A 35 0.19 10.58 -1.09
N GLY A 36 0.03 10.18 0.18
CA GLY A 36 1.11 9.64 1.01
C GLY A 36 1.42 8.15 0.86
N SER A 37 0.80 7.44 -0.09
CA SER A 37 1.01 6.00 -0.30
C SER A 37 0.56 5.56 -1.71
N VAL A 38 0.71 4.26 -2.01
CA VAL A 38 0.22 3.54 -3.22
C VAL A 38 0.89 3.94 -4.53
N LEU A 39 1.11 5.24 -4.74
CA LEU A 39 1.65 5.80 -5.97
C LEU A 39 3.14 5.51 -6.11
N ASN A 40 3.56 5.29 -7.37
CA ASN A 40 4.92 4.89 -7.70
C ASN A 40 5.99 5.84 -7.16
N HIS A 41 5.75 7.15 -7.18
CA HIS A 41 6.71 8.12 -6.65
C HIS A 41 6.86 8.02 -5.13
N VAL A 42 5.81 7.68 -4.40
CA VAL A 42 5.90 7.45 -2.95
C VAL A 42 6.72 6.20 -2.66
N LEU A 43 6.47 5.11 -3.39
CA LEU A 43 7.25 3.88 -3.28
C LEU A 43 8.73 4.15 -3.59
N MET A 44 9.01 4.94 -4.63
CA MET A 44 10.36 5.38 -4.99
C MET A 44 11.01 6.20 -3.88
N HIS A 45 10.33 7.17 -3.28
CA HIS A 45 10.92 7.92 -2.16
C HIS A 45 11.25 7.01 -0.97
N GLN A 46 10.45 5.97 -0.74
CA GLN A 46 10.67 4.99 0.32
C GLN A 46 11.79 3.99 0.02
N THR A 47 12.31 3.89 -1.23
CA THR A 47 13.39 2.93 -1.55
C THR A 47 14.69 3.21 -0.82
N ILE A 48 14.84 4.42 -0.25
CA ILE A 48 15.98 4.73 0.60
C ILE A 48 16.14 3.72 1.74
N ILE A 49 15.02 3.22 2.30
CA ILE A 49 15.02 2.21 3.37
C ILE A 49 15.73 0.94 2.90
N GLY A 50 15.34 0.41 1.74
CA GLY A 50 15.92 -0.81 1.21
C GLY A 50 17.37 -0.61 0.74
N GLU A 51 17.72 0.52 0.13
CA GLU A 51 19.10 0.79 -0.29
C GLU A 51 20.05 0.94 0.91
N GLU A 52 19.63 1.62 1.99
CA GLU A 52 20.40 1.68 3.24
C GLU A 52 20.55 0.30 3.88
N THR A 53 19.47 -0.50 3.92
CA THR A 53 19.52 -1.85 4.49
C THR A 53 20.46 -2.76 3.69
N ARG A 54 20.57 -2.58 2.37
CA ARG A 54 21.53 -3.35 1.55
C ARG A 54 22.97 -3.08 1.95
N ILE A 55 23.32 -1.81 2.16
CA ILE A 55 24.65 -1.41 2.62
C ILE A 55 24.92 -2.00 4.01
N GLN A 56 23.95 -1.92 4.92
CA GLN A 56 24.08 -2.48 6.27
C GLN A 56 24.28 -4.01 6.25
N MET A 57 23.59 -4.73 5.38
CA MET A 57 23.75 -6.18 5.22
C MET A 57 25.10 -6.55 4.59
N GLU A 58 25.60 -5.76 3.65
CA GLU A 58 26.96 -5.93 3.10
C GLU A 58 28.02 -5.72 4.18
N MET A 59 27.88 -4.69 5.03
CA MET A 59 28.76 -4.47 6.20
C MET A 59 28.73 -5.65 7.19
N ALA A 60 27.63 -6.39 7.23
CA ALA A 60 27.46 -7.57 8.07
C ALA A 60 27.87 -8.89 7.38
N ASP A 61 28.40 -8.84 6.15
CA ASP A 61 28.68 -10.01 5.30
C ASP A 61 27.48 -10.98 5.20
N ALA A 62 26.28 -10.40 5.09
CA ALA A 62 25.02 -11.14 5.13
C ALA A 62 24.14 -10.81 3.93
N TYR A 63 23.27 -11.76 3.56
CA TYR A 63 22.24 -11.55 2.55
C TYR A 63 20.94 -12.24 3.00
N PRO A 64 19.78 -11.57 2.93
CA PRO A 64 18.53 -12.16 3.40
C PRO A 64 18.04 -13.27 2.47
N ASP A 65 17.59 -14.39 3.04
CA ASP A 65 16.80 -15.40 2.30
C ASP A 65 15.32 -15.04 2.25
N ILE A 66 14.84 -14.30 3.26
CA ILE A 66 13.44 -13.89 3.41
C ILE A 66 13.41 -12.41 3.82
N ILE A 67 12.57 -11.63 3.15
CA ILE A 67 12.21 -10.26 3.52
C ILE A 67 10.71 -10.27 3.79
N VAL A 68 10.29 -9.85 4.98
CA VAL A 68 8.89 -9.87 5.42
C VAL A 68 8.51 -8.52 6.01
N GLY A 69 7.29 -8.07 5.74
CA GLY A 69 6.82 -6.79 6.25
C GLY A 69 5.34 -6.57 6.01
N ASN A 70 4.79 -5.60 6.76
CA ASN A 70 3.37 -5.29 6.70
C ASN A 70 3.00 -4.43 5.48
N ILE A 71 1.77 -4.55 5.02
CA ILE A 71 1.23 -3.77 3.90
C ILE A 71 -0.13 -3.17 4.27
N GLY A 72 -0.18 -1.83 4.25
CA GLY A 72 -1.43 -1.07 4.21
C GLY A 72 -1.73 -0.74 2.76
N GLY A 73 -1.33 0.45 2.30
CA GLY A 73 -1.18 0.73 0.85
C GLY A 73 0.14 0.21 0.26
N GLY A 74 1.04 -0.29 1.11
CA GLY A 74 2.26 -1.00 0.72
C GLY A 74 3.54 -0.17 0.55
N SER A 75 3.49 1.16 0.69
CA SER A 75 4.65 2.04 0.45
C SER A 75 5.88 1.73 1.31
N ASN A 76 5.69 1.49 2.60
CA ASN A 76 6.80 1.18 3.52
C ASN A 76 7.54 -0.10 3.10
N PHE A 77 6.80 -1.18 2.86
CA PHE A 77 7.40 -2.48 2.58
C PHE A 77 7.98 -2.52 1.17
N ALA A 78 7.31 -1.90 0.19
CA ALA A 78 7.90 -1.69 -1.13
C ALA A 78 9.21 -0.90 -1.06
N GLY A 79 9.28 0.14 -0.23
CA GLY A 79 10.53 0.86 0.04
C GLY A 79 11.65 -0.07 0.55
N GLN A 80 11.29 -1.02 1.42
CA GLN A 80 12.23 -2.03 1.87
C GLN A 80 12.63 -3.01 0.77
N PHE A 81 11.69 -3.67 0.09
CA PHE A 81 11.99 -4.85 -0.73
C PHE A 81 12.30 -4.53 -2.21
N LEU A 82 11.84 -3.41 -2.77
CA LEU A 82 12.06 -3.10 -4.20
C LEU A 82 13.56 -3.01 -4.57
N PRO A 83 14.46 -2.48 -3.70
CA PRO A 83 15.90 -2.56 -3.95
C PRO A 83 16.48 -3.98 -3.98
N TRP A 84 15.79 -4.97 -3.40
CA TRP A 84 16.23 -6.37 -3.34
C TRP A 84 15.67 -7.22 -4.46
N ILE A 85 14.44 -6.96 -4.89
CA ILE A 85 13.76 -7.80 -5.88
C ILE A 85 14.48 -7.84 -7.23
N ARG A 86 15.31 -6.84 -7.55
CA ARG A 86 16.21 -6.85 -8.72
C ARG A 86 17.13 -8.07 -8.76
N ASP A 87 17.61 -8.54 -7.60
CA ASP A 87 18.47 -9.72 -7.51
C ASP A 87 17.68 -11.01 -7.76
N LYS A 88 16.39 -11.05 -7.37
CA LYS A 88 15.48 -12.15 -7.72
C LYS A 88 15.15 -12.16 -9.22
N ILE A 89 14.80 -11.01 -9.78
CA ILE A 89 14.43 -10.85 -11.21
C ILE A 89 15.60 -11.17 -12.14
N SER A 90 16.82 -10.76 -11.78
CA SER A 90 18.03 -11.05 -12.55
C SER A 90 18.53 -12.49 -12.42
N GLY A 91 17.94 -13.30 -11.54
CA GLY A 91 18.38 -14.67 -11.27
C GLY A 91 19.60 -14.77 -10.36
N LYS A 92 20.09 -13.67 -9.78
CA LYS A 92 21.19 -13.69 -8.79
C LYS A 92 20.77 -14.36 -7.47
N LYS A 93 19.51 -14.16 -7.06
CA LYS A 93 18.90 -14.72 -5.84
C LYS A 93 17.49 -15.23 -6.14
N PRO A 94 17.35 -16.30 -6.95
CA PRO A 94 16.05 -16.77 -7.42
C PRO A 94 15.13 -17.22 -6.28
N ASP A 95 15.72 -17.76 -5.20
CA ASP A 95 15.01 -18.30 -4.04
C ASP A 95 14.65 -17.26 -2.98
N LEU A 96 15.03 -15.98 -3.16
CA LEU A 96 14.68 -14.90 -2.24
C LEU A 96 13.16 -14.81 -2.06
N ARG A 97 12.66 -14.93 -0.83
CA ARG A 97 11.24 -14.81 -0.53
C ARG A 97 10.91 -13.41 -0.05
N ILE A 98 9.85 -12.82 -0.60
CA ILE A 98 9.34 -11.52 -0.20
C ILE A 98 7.90 -11.72 0.22
N ILE A 99 7.57 -11.48 1.49
CA ILE A 99 6.28 -11.83 2.08
C ILE A 99 5.58 -10.57 2.57
N CYS A 100 4.52 -10.19 1.85
CA CYS A 100 3.61 -9.10 2.20
C CYS A 100 2.58 -9.59 3.22
N VAL A 101 2.49 -8.93 4.38
CA VAL A 101 1.56 -9.29 5.45
C VAL A 101 0.48 -8.21 5.61
N GLU A 102 -0.79 -8.60 5.53
CA GLU A 102 -1.96 -7.72 5.69
C GLU A 102 -2.91 -8.24 6.78
N PRO A 103 -3.84 -7.42 7.32
CA PRO A 103 -4.79 -7.91 8.30
C PRO A 103 -5.95 -8.66 7.63
N GLU A 104 -6.44 -9.72 8.26
CA GLU A 104 -7.65 -10.44 7.82
C GLU A 104 -8.91 -9.55 7.79
N ALA A 105 -8.92 -8.46 8.56
CA ALA A 105 -10.00 -7.48 8.58
C ALA A 105 -10.00 -6.53 7.37
N CYS A 106 -8.83 -6.31 6.73
CA CYS A 106 -8.69 -5.51 5.51
C CYS A 106 -7.80 -6.24 4.47
N PRO A 107 -8.21 -7.42 3.97
CA PRO A 107 -7.34 -8.30 3.17
C PRO A 107 -7.38 -7.93 1.68
N SER A 108 -6.87 -6.74 1.33
CA SER A 108 -6.98 -6.22 -0.04
C SER A 108 -6.22 -7.08 -1.05
N LEU A 109 -4.96 -7.43 -0.78
CA LEU A 109 -4.11 -8.17 -1.72
C LEU A 109 -4.46 -9.66 -1.81
N THR A 110 -4.86 -10.29 -0.70
CA THR A 110 -5.15 -11.73 -0.66
C THR A 110 -6.58 -12.10 -1.04
N LYS A 111 -7.56 -11.19 -0.88
CA LYS A 111 -8.99 -11.48 -1.14
C LYS A 111 -9.70 -10.46 -2.05
N GLY A 112 -9.12 -9.28 -2.28
CA GLY A 112 -9.74 -8.26 -3.13
C GLY A 112 -9.78 -8.65 -4.61
N PRO A 113 -10.72 -8.14 -5.42
CA PRO A 113 -10.62 -8.19 -6.87
C PRO A 113 -9.46 -7.35 -7.42
N TYR A 114 -8.81 -7.84 -8.49
CA TYR A 114 -7.80 -7.09 -9.24
C TYR A 114 -8.43 -6.27 -10.39
N THR A 115 -8.83 -5.04 -10.09
CA THR A 115 -9.59 -4.16 -11.01
C THR A 115 -9.03 -2.74 -11.04
N TYR A 116 -9.56 -1.89 -11.92
CA TYR A 116 -9.35 -0.45 -11.81
C TYR A 116 -10.28 0.11 -10.73
N ASP A 117 -9.72 0.89 -9.81
CA ASP A 117 -10.49 1.52 -8.73
C ASP A 117 -9.84 2.84 -8.31
N PHE A 118 -10.59 3.64 -7.56
CA PHE A 118 -10.14 4.95 -7.07
C PHE A 118 -9.29 4.83 -5.81
N GLY A 119 -8.33 5.75 -5.66
CA GLY A 119 -7.52 5.85 -4.46
C GLY A 119 -8.22 6.52 -3.27
N ASP A 120 -9.36 7.15 -3.50
CA ASP A 120 -10.17 7.90 -2.54
C ASP A 120 -11.66 7.58 -2.70
N GLU A 121 -12.47 7.90 -1.68
CA GLU A 121 -13.88 7.50 -1.62
C GLU A 121 -14.78 8.27 -2.60
N ALA A 122 -14.46 9.54 -2.87
CA ALA A 122 -15.18 10.43 -3.75
C ALA A 122 -14.78 10.29 -5.23
N GLY A 123 -13.74 9.51 -5.54
CA GLY A 123 -13.25 9.30 -6.90
C GLY A 123 -12.56 10.52 -7.51
N LEU A 124 -11.91 11.34 -6.68
CA LEU A 124 -11.15 12.52 -7.10
C LEU A 124 -9.75 12.18 -7.63
N THR A 125 -9.26 10.99 -7.31
CA THR A 125 -7.99 10.46 -7.79
C THR A 125 -8.12 9.79 -9.17
N PRO A 126 -7.03 9.64 -9.94
CA PRO A 126 -7.04 8.79 -11.13
C PRO A 126 -7.32 7.33 -10.77
N LEU A 127 -7.88 6.57 -11.72
CA LEU A 127 -8.05 5.12 -11.59
C LEU A 127 -6.70 4.40 -11.54
N LEU A 128 -6.52 3.52 -10.56
CA LEU A 128 -5.34 2.69 -10.39
C LEU A 128 -5.71 1.22 -10.61
N LYS A 129 -4.89 0.47 -11.36
CA LYS A 129 -5.05 -0.98 -11.50
C LYS A 129 -4.48 -1.68 -10.27
N MET A 130 -5.35 -2.11 -9.37
CA MET A 130 -4.95 -2.63 -8.06
C MET A 130 -5.87 -3.74 -7.55
N TYR A 131 -5.35 -4.50 -6.58
CA TYR A 131 -6.18 -5.25 -5.67
C TYR A 131 -6.88 -4.28 -4.71
N THR A 132 -8.18 -4.44 -4.53
CA THR A 132 -9.01 -3.47 -3.79
C THR A 132 -10.17 -4.14 -3.07
N LEU A 133 -10.57 -3.63 -1.91
CA LEU A 133 -11.83 -3.94 -1.22
C LEU A 133 -13.00 -3.04 -1.67
N GLY A 134 -12.73 -2.12 -2.61
CA GLY A 134 -13.61 -1.06 -3.09
C GLY A 134 -13.34 0.26 -2.37
N HIS A 135 -13.25 1.37 -3.11
CA HIS A 135 -12.96 2.71 -2.56
C HIS A 135 -13.98 3.24 -1.53
N LYS A 136 -15.15 2.61 -1.40
CA LYS A 136 -16.16 2.90 -0.37
C LYS A 136 -16.11 1.96 0.83
N PHE A 137 -15.08 1.11 0.92
CA PHE A 137 -14.92 0.15 2.00
C PHE A 137 -14.73 0.86 3.34
N ILE A 138 -15.55 0.50 4.32
CA ILE A 138 -15.42 0.93 5.71
C ILE A 138 -14.85 -0.24 6.53
N PRO A 139 -13.66 -0.09 7.13
CA PRO A 139 -13.08 -1.13 7.99
C PRO A 139 -13.99 -1.50 9.16
N PRO A 140 -13.98 -2.76 9.63
CA PRO A 140 -14.76 -3.17 10.81
C PRO A 140 -14.40 -2.33 12.05
N PRO A 141 -15.38 -1.86 12.85
CA PRO A 141 -15.10 -1.02 14.04
C PRO A 141 -14.22 -1.69 15.10
N VAL A 142 -14.26 -3.03 15.18
CA VAL A 142 -13.45 -3.83 16.12
C VAL A 142 -11.98 -3.97 15.69
N HIS A 143 -11.62 -3.49 14.49
CA HIS A 143 -10.28 -3.60 13.96
C HIS A 143 -9.38 -2.45 14.48
N ALA A 144 -8.36 -2.81 15.25
CA ALA A 144 -7.43 -1.88 15.90
C ALA A 144 -5.98 -2.00 15.37
N GLY A 145 -5.69 -2.96 14.48
CA GLY A 145 -4.34 -3.22 13.97
C GLY A 145 -3.79 -2.24 12.92
N GLY A 146 -4.52 -1.16 12.59
CA GLY A 146 -4.13 -0.25 11.50
C GLY A 146 -4.32 -0.87 10.12
N LEU A 147 -3.50 -0.53 9.11
CA LEU A 147 -3.53 -1.13 7.76
C LEU A 147 -4.94 -1.15 7.13
N ARG A 148 -5.66 -0.05 7.25
CA ARG A 148 -7.10 0.09 6.93
C ARG A 148 -7.40 0.53 5.50
N TYR A 149 -6.37 0.70 4.67
CA TYR A 149 -6.58 1.19 3.31
C TYR A 149 -7.18 0.09 2.44
N HIS A 150 -8.13 0.46 1.58
CA HIS A 150 -8.89 -0.51 0.78
C HIS A 150 -8.08 -1.08 -0.39
N GLY A 151 -7.10 -0.32 -0.90
CA GLY A 151 -6.34 -0.65 -2.10
C GLY A 151 -4.90 -1.10 -1.81
N MET A 152 -4.19 -1.49 -2.87
CA MET A 152 -2.78 -1.86 -2.81
C MET A 152 -1.98 -1.19 -3.94
N ALA A 153 -0.70 -0.87 -3.70
CA ALA A 153 0.16 -0.28 -4.73
C ALA A 153 0.16 -1.11 -6.02
N PRO A 154 -0.06 -0.51 -7.21
CA PRO A 154 -0.09 -1.23 -8.48
C PRO A 154 1.17 -2.06 -8.76
N ILE A 155 2.35 -1.56 -8.35
CA ILE A 155 3.62 -2.30 -8.48
C ILE A 155 3.58 -3.59 -7.64
N ILE A 156 3.12 -3.52 -6.39
CA ILE A 156 2.99 -4.72 -5.53
C ILE A 156 2.00 -5.71 -6.15
N CYS A 157 0.85 -5.23 -6.64
CA CYS A 157 -0.15 -6.07 -7.29
C CYS A 157 0.44 -6.80 -8.51
N HIS A 158 1.20 -6.09 -9.33
CA HIS A 158 1.82 -6.67 -10.51
C HIS A 158 2.87 -7.73 -10.14
N LEU A 159 3.73 -7.43 -9.15
CA LEU A 159 4.73 -8.38 -8.66
C LEU A 159 4.10 -9.63 -8.03
N TYR A 160 2.96 -9.47 -7.35
CA TYR A 160 2.19 -10.59 -6.79
C TYR A 160 1.62 -11.47 -7.89
N ASN A 161 1.05 -10.87 -8.94
CA ASN A 161 0.53 -11.60 -10.11
C ASN A 161 1.63 -12.37 -10.87
N LEU A 162 2.86 -11.85 -10.88
CA LEU A 162 4.02 -12.52 -11.46
C LEU A 162 4.59 -13.63 -10.57
N GLY A 163 4.07 -13.81 -9.36
CA GLY A 163 4.60 -14.77 -8.37
C GLY A 163 5.97 -14.38 -7.80
N LEU A 164 6.36 -13.11 -7.92
CA LEU A 164 7.65 -12.61 -7.41
C LEU A 164 7.59 -12.23 -5.94
N VAL A 165 6.40 -11.98 -5.41
CA VAL A 165 6.13 -11.74 -3.98
C VAL A 165 4.99 -12.64 -3.51
N GLU A 166 5.00 -12.99 -2.23
CA GLU A 166 3.96 -13.74 -1.54
C GLU A 166 3.07 -12.78 -0.73
N ALA A 167 1.84 -13.19 -0.45
CA ALA A 167 0.93 -12.44 0.43
C ALA A 167 0.30 -13.36 1.48
N ARG A 168 0.14 -12.84 2.70
CA ARG A 168 -0.52 -13.52 3.82
C ARG A 168 -1.40 -12.54 4.58
N ALA A 169 -2.67 -12.93 4.80
CA ALA A 169 -3.54 -12.26 5.74
C ALA A 169 -3.41 -12.92 7.11
N VAL A 170 -3.33 -12.13 8.18
CA VAL A 170 -3.24 -12.64 9.57
C VAL A 170 -4.27 -11.94 10.48
N PRO A 171 -4.74 -12.60 11.55
CA PRO A 171 -5.55 -11.95 12.59
C PRO A 171 -4.80 -10.77 13.24
N GLN A 172 -5.57 -9.85 13.84
CA GLN A 172 -5.04 -8.70 14.60
C GLN A 172 -4.53 -9.10 15.99
#